data_AF-A0A261C8Z9-F1
#
_entry.id   AF-A0A261C8Z9-F1
#
_cell.length_a   1.000
_cell.length_b   1.000
_cell.length_c   1.000
_cell.angle_alpha   90.00
_cell.angle_beta   90.00
_cell.angle_gamma   90.00
#
_symmetry.space_group_name_H-M   'P 1'
#
loop_
_entity.id
_entity.type
_entity.pdbx_description
1 polymer ?
#
loop_
_entity_poly.entity_id
_entity_poly.type
_entity_poly.pdbx_seq_one_letter_code
_entity_poly.pdbx_strand_id
1 'polypeptide(L)'
;MTVCEFPVQFNDSKESIILNNPEVIKKIPLVARAMDGYNPKWESTDTIVTTPLVIPFPVRGGQFVLDNVMKYQTLDKKNVDFEEARNKTFAEYTEIMDVAQHMGCDDFLLCFDYGIIQWLCDNMVRIY
;
A
#
# COMPACT_ATOMS: atom_id res chain seq x y z
N MET A 1 -20.76 0.63 -14.63
CA MET A 1 -19.63 0.79 -13.69
C MET A 1 -20.19 0.41 -12.34
N THR A 2 -19.63 -0.62 -11.70
CA THR A 2 -20.12 -1.12 -10.41
C THR A 2 -19.52 -0.30 -9.27
N VAL A 3 -20.26 -0.20 -8.17
CA VAL A 3 -19.81 0.49 -6.95
C VAL A 3 -19.04 -0.51 -6.10
N CYS A 4 -17.84 -0.14 -5.68
CA CYS A 4 -17.03 -0.93 -4.76
C CYS A 4 -16.52 0.00 -3.67
N GLU A 5 -16.87 -0.24 -2.41
CA GLU A 5 -16.41 0.55 -1.28
C GLU A 5 -15.97 -0.37 -0.14
N PHE A 6 -14.73 -0.20 0.30
CA PHE A 6 -14.16 -0.98 1.39
C PHE A 6 -13.43 -0.09 2.40
N PRO A 7 -13.98 0.09 3.62
CA PRO A 7 -13.34 0.89 4.65
C PRO A 7 -12.13 0.16 5.26
N VAL A 8 -11.01 0.86 5.35
CA VAL A 8 -9.80 0.43 6.06
C VAL A 8 -9.53 1.39 7.20
N GLN A 9 -9.31 0.88 8.40
CA GLN A 9 -9.07 1.68 9.59
C GLN A 9 -7.71 1.32 10.22
N PHE A 10 -6.94 2.33 10.57
CA PHE A 10 -5.64 2.19 11.23
C PHE A 10 -5.77 2.38 12.75
N ASN A 11 -4.86 1.82 13.53
CA ASN A 11 -5.03 1.71 14.99
C ASN A 11 -5.00 3.07 15.73
N ASP A 12 -4.30 4.04 15.16
CA ASP A 12 -4.14 5.40 15.67
C ASP A 12 -5.16 6.38 15.05
N SER A 13 -6.04 5.89 14.17
CA SER A 13 -7.08 6.68 13.51
C SER A 13 -8.49 6.21 13.88
N LYS A 14 -9.36 7.17 14.20
CA LYS A 14 -10.80 6.91 14.34
C LYS A 14 -11.54 6.92 13.00
N GLU A 15 -10.93 7.49 11.98
CA GLU A 15 -11.50 7.62 10.65
C GLU A 15 -11.02 6.48 9.75
N SER A 16 -11.95 5.96 8.94
CA SER A 16 -11.65 4.95 7.93
C SER A 16 -11.28 5.62 6.61
N ILE A 17 -10.29 5.07 5.93
CA ILE A 17 -9.98 5.39 4.53
C ILE A 17 -10.84 4.48 3.66
N ILE A 18 -11.65 5.07 2.79
CA ILE A 18 -12.53 4.31 1.90
C ILE A 18 -11.78 3.97 0.62
N LEU A 19 -11.50 2.69 0.42
CA LEU A 19 -10.98 2.19 -0.84
C LEU A 19 -12.13 1.99 -1.81
N ASN A 20 -12.15 2.78 -2.88
CA ASN A 20 -13.20 2.75 -3.91
C ASN A 20 -12.69 2.46 -5.33
N ASN A 21 -11.38 2.26 -5.48
CA ASN A 21 -10.77 1.87 -6.74
C ASN A 21 -10.53 0.35 -6.76
N PRO A 22 -11.24 -0.42 -7.61
CA PRO A 22 -11.07 -1.86 -7.71
C PRO A 22 -9.63 -2.31 -7.99
N GLU A 23 -8.86 -1.54 -8.75
CA GLU A 23 -7.48 -1.89 -9.08
C GLU A 23 -6.54 -1.74 -7.88
N VAL A 24 -6.80 -0.77 -6.99
CA VAL A 24 -6.09 -0.63 -5.72
C VAL A 24 -6.43 -1.80 -4.81
N ILE A 25 -7.72 -2.15 -4.69
CA ILE A 25 -8.19 -3.27 -3.87
C ILE A 25 -7.52 -4.59 -4.32
N LYS A 26 -7.47 -4.85 -5.63
CA LYS A 26 -6.81 -6.05 -6.20
C LYS A 26 -5.33 -6.13 -5.89
N LYS A 27 -4.65 -4.98 -5.85
CA LYS A 27 -3.21 -4.94 -5.59
C LYS A 27 -2.84 -5.12 -4.13
N ILE A 28 -3.80 -5.12 -3.20
CA ILE A 28 -3.58 -5.29 -1.77
C ILE A 28 -4.15 -6.65 -1.32
N PRO A 29 -3.34 -7.72 -1.22
CA PRO A 29 -3.85 -9.08 -1.02
C PRO A 29 -4.67 -9.30 0.24
N LEU A 30 -4.38 -8.58 1.33
CA LEU A 30 -5.22 -8.61 2.53
C LEU A 30 -6.63 -8.05 2.26
N VAL A 31 -6.73 -6.92 1.56
CA VAL A 31 -8.01 -6.26 1.26
C VAL A 31 -8.80 -7.08 0.24
N ALA A 32 -8.15 -7.57 -0.83
CA ALA A 32 -8.79 -8.42 -1.82
C ALA A 32 -9.41 -9.69 -1.19
N ARG A 33 -8.66 -10.38 -0.32
CA ARG A 33 -9.18 -11.55 0.41
C ARG A 33 -10.33 -11.19 1.35
N ALA A 34 -10.28 -10.03 2.00
CA ALA A 34 -11.37 -9.57 2.84
C ALA A 34 -12.63 -9.30 2.01
N MET A 35 -12.49 -8.60 0.87
CA MET A 35 -13.56 -8.36 -0.10
C MET A 35 -14.19 -9.66 -0.61
N ASP A 36 -13.37 -10.65 -0.98
CA ASP A 36 -13.83 -11.97 -1.41
C ASP A 36 -14.65 -12.67 -0.31
N GLY A 37 -14.29 -12.47 0.96
CA GLY A 37 -15.04 -12.95 2.11
C GLY A 37 -16.43 -12.32 2.26
N TYR A 38 -16.61 -11.07 1.81
CA TYR A 38 -17.92 -10.39 1.80
C TYR A 38 -18.74 -10.73 0.56
N ASN A 39 -18.15 -10.65 -0.62
CA ASN A 39 -18.80 -10.95 -1.89
C ASN A 39 -17.79 -11.42 -2.94
N PRO A 40 -17.67 -12.71 -3.26
CA PRO A 40 -16.73 -13.23 -4.26
C PRO A 40 -16.92 -12.69 -5.69
N LYS A 41 -18.03 -12.00 -5.98
CA LYS A 41 -18.34 -11.41 -7.30
C LYS A 41 -18.21 -9.89 -7.30
N TRP A 42 -17.54 -9.30 -6.30
CA TRP A 42 -17.45 -7.86 -6.09
C TRP A 42 -16.89 -7.09 -7.30
N GLU A 43 -16.09 -7.74 -8.16
CA GLU A 43 -15.60 -7.12 -9.40
C GLU A 43 -16.71 -6.84 -10.44
N SER A 44 -17.82 -7.58 -10.35
CA SER A 44 -18.91 -7.56 -11.33
C SER A 44 -20.25 -7.14 -10.72
N THR A 45 -20.29 -6.87 -9.42
CA THR A 45 -21.51 -6.55 -8.66
C THR A 45 -21.25 -5.46 -7.64
N ASP A 46 -22.22 -4.58 -7.43
CA ASP A 46 -22.11 -3.52 -6.45
C ASP A 46 -21.87 -4.11 -5.06
N THR A 47 -20.82 -3.65 -4.39
CA THR A 47 -20.37 -4.16 -3.09
C THR A 47 -19.94 -2.99 -2.22
N ILE A 48 -20.70 -2.74 -1.15
CA ILE A 48 -20.41 -1.70 -0.16
C ILE A 48 -20.24 -2.42 1.17
N VAL A 49 -19.01 -2.45 1.68
CA VAL A 49 -18.71 -3.01 3.00
C VAL A 49 -18.82 -1.91 4.04
N THR A 50 -19.54 -2.18 5.13
CA THR A 50 -19.76 -1.19 6.20
C THR A 50 -18.86 -1.39 7.40
N THR A 51 -18.30 -2.59 7.57
CA THR A 51 -17.40 -2.91 8.69
C THR A 51 -15.96 -2.70 8.26
N PRO A 52 -15.19 -1.82 8.92
CA PRO A 52 -13.81 -1.55 8.54
C PRO A 52 -12.90 -2.75 8.79
N LEU A 53 -11.97 -2.98 7.86
CA LEU A 53 -10.81 -3.82 8.12
C LEU A 53 -9.82 -3.03 8.98
N VAL A 54 -9.59 -3.52 10.20
CA VAL A 54 -8.66 -2.88 11.15
C VAL A 54 -7.24 -3.36 10.87
N ILE A 55 -6.36 -2.41 10.57
CA ILE A 55 -4.93 -2.61 10.35
C ILE A 55 -4.20 -2.21 11.64
N PRO A 56 -3.43 -3.12 12.27
CA PRO A 56 -2.82 -2.87 13.58
C PRO A 56 -1.53 -2.03 13.51
N PHE A 57 -1.52 -1.00 12.66
CA PHE A 57 -0.37 -0.13 12.40
C PHE A 57 -0.79 1.34 12.33
N PRO A 58 0.16 2.27 12.49
CA PRO A 58 -0.11 3.69 12.31
C PRO A 58 -0.58 4.05 10.90
N VAL A 59 -1.48 5.03 10.81
CA VAL A 59 -2.05 5.51 9.55
C VAL A 59 -0.99 6.05 8.59
N ARG A 60 0.12 6.58 9.10
CA ARG A 60 1.18 7.18 8.26
C ARG A 60 1.78 6.19 7.26
N GLY A 61 2.25 5.04 7.75
CA GLY A 61 2.78 3.98 6.87
C GLY A 61 1.67 3.37 5.99
N GLY A 62 0.49 3.20 6.60
CA GLY A 62 -0.76 2.83 5.95
C GLY A 62 -1.07 3.59 4.67
N GLN A 63 -1.29 4.88 4.85
CA GLN A 63 -1.63 5.82 3.80
C GLN A 63 -0.60 5.81 2.67
N PHE A 64 0.69 5.76 3.00
CA PHE A 64 1.73 5.71 1.98
C PHE A 64 1.63 4.46 1.10
N VAL A 65 1.39 3.28 1.70
CA VAL A 65 1.18 2.04 0.94
C VAL A 65 -0.05 2.19 0.06
N LEU A 66 -1.19 2.64 0.60
CA LEU A 66 -2.43 2.81 -0.15
C LEU A 66 -2.27 3.77 -1.34
N ASP A 67 -1.60 4.91 -1.14
CA ASP A 67 -1.40 5.94 -2.17
C ASP A 67 -0.45 5.49 -3.28
N ASN A 68 0.54 4.65 -2.94
CA ASN A 68 1.64 4.30 -3.86
C ASN A 68 1.59 2.84 -4.34
N VAL A 69 0.61 2.03 -3.92
CA VAL A 69 0.55 0.60 -4.29
C VAL A 69 0.50 0.39 -5.79
N MET A 70 -0.20 1.26 -6.53
CA MET A 70 -0.27 1.19 -7.99
C MET A 70 1.10 1.37 -8.65
N LYS A 71 1.94 2.25 -8.07
CA LYS A 71 3.25 2.62 -8.59
C LYS A 71 4.33 1.60 -8.23
N TYR A 72 4.33 1.13 -6.98
CA TYR A 72 5.42 0.32 -6.45
C TYR A 72 5.14 -1.18 -6.43
N GLN A 73 3.88 -1.64 -6.54
CA GLN A 73 3.58 -3.08 -6.69
C GLN A 73 3.86 -3.53 -8.15
N THR A 74 5.15 -3.64 -8.51
CA THR A 74 5.63 -4.00 -9.85
C THR A 74 6.98 -4.73 -9.81
N LEU A 75 7.20 -5.64 -10.77
CA LEU A 75 8.48 -6.31 -10.97
C LEU A 75 9.49 -5.43 -11.75
N ASP A 76 9.00 -4.46 -12.53
CA ASP A 76 9.83 -3.56 -13.34
C ASP A 76 10.31 -2.32 -12.56
N LYS A 77 10.95 -2.59 -11.42
CA LYS A 77 11.43 -1.56 -10.48
C LYS A 77 12.48 -0.59 -11.04
N LYS A 78 13.13 -0.92 -12.17
CA LYS A 78 14.15 -0.04 -12.80
C LYS A 78 13.57 1.21 -13.43
N ASN A 79 12.30 1.15 -13.85
CA ASN A 79 11.60 2.25 -14.53
C ASN A 79 10.67 3.03 -13.59
N VAL A 80 10.72 2.73 -12.29
CA VAL A 80 9.92 3.41 -11.27
C VAL A 80 10.65 4.65 -10.79
N ASP A 81 9.94 5.77 -10.74
CA ASP A 81 10.42 6.95 -10.03
C ASP A 81 10.06 6.87 -8.53
N PHE A 82 11.02 7.14 -7.67
CA PHE A 82 10.90 6.93 -6.22
C PHE A 82 10.83 8.25 -5.44
N GLU A 83 10.40 9.34 -6.09
CA GLU A 83 10.33 10.68 -5.46
C GLU A 83 9.63 10.67 -4.09
N GLU A 84 8.50 9.96 -3.96
CA GLU A 84 7.72 9.88 -2.72
C GLU A 84 8.47 9.12 -1.61
N ALA A 85 9.35 8.19 -1.99
CA ALA A 85 10.19 7.42 -1.07
C ALA A 85 11.41 8.25 -0.61
N ARG A 86 12.09 8.97 -1.51
CA ARG A 86 13.42 9.60 -1.27
C ARG A 86 13.50 10.54 -0.07
N ASN A 87 12.38 11.10 0.39
CA ASN A 87 12.33 12.07 1.48
C ASN A 87 11.86 11.46 2.82
N LYS A 88 11.68 10.13 2.89
CA LYS A 88 11.26 9.46 4.12
C LYS A 88 12.42 9.32 5.10
N THR A 89 12.09 9.45 6.37
CA THR A 89 12.98 9.11 7.48
C THR A 89 13.08 7.59 7.65
N PHE A 90 14.13 7.11 8.31
CA PHE A 90 14.27 5.68 8.64
C PHE A 90 13.06 5.12 9.39
N ALA A 91 12.50 5.89 10.32
CA ALA A 91 11.29 5.49 11.04
C ALA A 91 10.07 5.34 10.13
N GLU A 92 9.88 6.26 9.17
CA GLU A 92 8.80 6.15 8.18
C GLU A 92 9.00 4.95 7.25
N TYR A 93 10.24 4.64 6.84
CA TYR A 93 10.51 3.47 6.04
C TYR A 93 10.10 2.18 6.75
N THR A 94 10.48 2.02 8.03
CA THR A 94 10.07 0.86 8.83
C THR A 94 8.56 0.73 8.91
N GLU A 95 7.84 1.82 9.17
CA GLU A 95 6.37 1.80 9.23
C GLU A 95 5.74 1.39 7.89
N ILE A 96 6.28 1.88 6.76
CA ILE A 96 5.80 1.53 5.42
C ILE A 96 6.03 0.05 5.13
N MET A 97 7.22 -0.46 5.45
CA MET A 97 7.58 -1.86 5.24
C MET A 97 6.72 -2.80 6.09
N ASP A 98 6.54 -2.50 7.37
CA ASP A 98 5.74 -3.31 8.28
C ASP A 98 4.27 -3.41 7.82
N VAL A 99 3.70 -2.29 7.36
CA VAL A 99 2.34 -2.26 6.80
C VAL A 99 2.26 -3.06 5.50
N ALA A 100 3.19 -2.82 4.56
CA ALA A 100 3.17 -3.52 3.27
C ALA A 100 3.32 -5.03 3.45
N GLN A 101 4.19 -5.46 4.37
CA GLN A 101 4.33 -6.87 4.75
C GLN A 101 3.03 -7.43 5.35
N HIS A 102 2.42 -6.71 6.28
CA HIS A 102 1.15 -7.14 6.87
C HIS A 102 0.03 -7.28 5.83
N MET A 103 -0.02 -6.34 4.88
CA MET A 103 -1.01 -6.35 3.79
C MET A 103 -0.71 -7.39 2.69
N GLY A 104 0.48 -8.01 2.71
CA GLY A 104 0.93 -9.01 1.74
C GLY A 104 1.42 -8.41 0.42
N CYS A 105 1.89 -7.17 0.41
CA CYS A 105 2.34 -6.46 -0.78
C CYS A 105 3.81 -6.76 -1.10
N ASP A 106 4.14 -8.01 -1.45
CA ASP A 106 5.52 -8.47 -1.63
C ASP A 106 6.26 -7.73 -2.77
N ASP A 107 5.61 -7.52 -3.91
CA ASP A 107 6.21 -6.78 -5.03
C ASP A 107 6.47 -5.32 -4.66
N PHE A 108 5.58 -4.71 -3.88
CA PHE A 108 5.76 -3.37 -3.33
C PHE A 108 6.99 -3.32 -2.45
N LEU A 109 7.16 -4.27 -1.53
CA LEU A 109 8.35 -4.34 -0.67
C LEU A 109 9.63 -4.41 -1.52
N LEU A 110 9.68 -5.33 -2.48
CA LEU A 110 10.84 -5.51 -3.35
C LEU A 110 11.16 -4.28 -4.21
N CYS A 111 10.13 -3.60 -4.71
CA CYS A 111 10.30 -2.39 -5.50
C CYS A 111 10.72 -1.21 -4.61
N PHE A 112 10.09 -1.04 -3.47
CA PHE A 112 10.35 0.05 -2.53
C PHE A 112 11.77 -0.06 -1.95
N ASP A 113 12.19 -1.25 -1.51
CA ASP A 113 13.56 -1.52 -1.05
C ASP A 113 14.59 -1.20 -2.12
N TYR A 114 14.32 -1.56 -3.38
CA TYR A 114 15.19 -1.23 -4.50
C TYR A 114 15.36 0.29 -4.66
N GLY A 115 14.27 1.06 -4.56
CA GLY A 115 14.31 2.51 -4.64
C GLY A 115 15.16 3.15 -3.54
N ILE A 116 15.06 2.63 -2.31
CA ILE A 116 15.86 3.09 -1.16
C ILE A 116 17.33 2.78 -1.37
N ILE A 117 17.66 1.53 -1.72
CA ILE A 117 19.05 1.10 -1.95
C ILE A 117 19.67 1.91 -3.08
N GLN A 118 18.95 2.10 -4.19
CA GLN A 118 19.42 2.91 -5.31
C GLN A 118 19.71 4.35 -4.87
N TRP A 119 18.80 4.98 -4.12
CA TRP A 119 19.01 6.33 -3.61
C TRP A 119 20.22 6.42 -2.67
N LEU A 120 20.40 5.45 -1.77
CA LEU A 120 21.57 5.40 -0.89
C LEU A 120 22.87 5.28 -1.70
N CYS A 121 22.93 4.38 -2.69
CA CYS A 121 24.08 4.23 -3.57
C CYS A 121 24.41 5.54 -4.30
N ASP A 122 23.41 6.21 -4.88
CA ASP A 122 23.60 7.44 -5.66
C ASP A 122 24.07 8.62 -4.79
N ASN A 123 23.69 8.66 -3.51
CA ASN A 123 24.06 9.74 -2.59
C ASN A 123 25.31 9.44 -1.76
N MET A 124 25.65 8.17 -1.49
CA MET A 124 26.92 7.80 -0.85
C MET A 124 28.13 8.02 -1.76
N VAL A 125 27.97 7.86 -3.07
CA VAL A 125 29.03 8.12 -4.06
C VAL A 125 29.39 9.62 -4.14
N ARG A 126 28.50 10.52 -3.71
CA ARG A 126 28.74 11.97 -3.74
C ARG A 126 29.55 12.52 -2.56
N ILE A 127 29.91 11.69 -1.59
CA ILE A 127 30.61 12.10 -0.35
C ILE A 127 32.14 11.87 -0.45
N TYR A 128 32.65 11.41 -1.60
CA TYR A 128 34.08 11.21 -1.85
C TYR A 128 34.57 12.05 -3.03
#